data_AF-F2UDI4-F1
#
_entry.id   AF-F2UDI4-F1
#
_cell.length_a   1.000
_cell.length_b   1.000
_cell.length_c   1.000
_cell.angle_alpha   90.00
_cell.angle_beta   90.00
_cell.angle_gamma   90.00
#
_symmetry.space_group_name_H-M   'P 1'
#
loop_
_entity.id
_entity.type
_entity.pdbx_description
1 polymer ?
#
loop_
_entity_poly.entity_id
_entity_poly.type
_entity_poly.pdbx_seq_one_letter_code
_entity_poly.pdbx_strand_id
1 'polypeptide(L)'
;MARSSHWAMHMFIAATCLVFLSAGVTIPTVMAQNCSDHGIDEDACMADGNCTVNGTCQPLLTLCVLPTQLLCELDSSCQWDADSGCSVKNSSCLSLNRTDCGASLVCFWMPSCEDSNVTDSTTTTAMPSSTADPVAVGNSGPSDDNDDNGDDGNVGNATPPPDATSAPDNTDRSTGSNAGAIAGGVVGALILLALVVVAVVLLRRKQQRQSDADVQQI
;
A
#
# COMPACT_ATOMS: atom_id res chain seq x y z
N MET A 1 45.13 22.07 21.75
CA MET A 1 44.99 22.58 20.37
C MET A 1 44.07 21.68 19.53
N ALA A 2 42.78 21.52 19.89
CA ALA A 2 41.88 20.57 19.21
C ALA A 2 40.42 21.06 19.10
N ARG A 3 40.19 22.38 18.99
CA ARG A 3 38.84 22.97 18.90
C ARG A 3 38.55 23.75 17.60
N SER A 4 39.49 23.84 16.65
CA SER A 4 39.29 24.66 15.44
C SER A 4 38.75 23.92 14.21
N SER A 5 38.71 22.59 14.22
CA SER A 5 38.24 21.81 13.05
C SER A 5 36.73 21.72 12.91
N HIS A 6 35.97 21.93 13.99
CA HIS A 6 34.51 21.78 13.97
C HIS A 6 33.81 22.92 13.21
N TRP A 7 34.35 24.15 13.29
CA TRP A 7 33.75 25.32 12.64
C TRP A 7 33.92 25.32 11.11
N ALA A 8 35.00 24.73 10.60
CA ALA A 8 35.26 24.66 9.17
C ALA A 8 34.28 23.70 8.45
N MET A 9 33.83 22.64 9.12
CA MET A 9 32.93 21.64 8.53
C MET A 9 31.50 22.17 8.37
N HIS A 10 31.02 22.95 9.34
CA HIS A 10 29.70 23.61 9.26
C HIS A 10 29.63 24.67 8.15
N MET A 11 30.73 25.42 7.94
CA MET A 11 30.82 26.42 6.86
C MET A 11 30.76 25.77 5.47
N PHE A 12 31.40 24.60 5.29
CA PHE A 12 31.37 23.90 4.00
C PHE A 12 29.98 23.34 3.67
N ILE A 13 29.27 22.76 4.64
CA ILE A 13 27.93 22.21 4.44
C ILE A 13 26.92 23.31 4.08
N ALA A 14 26.98 24.44 4.80
CA ALA A 14 26.13 25.60 4.52
C ALA A 14 26.39 26.18 3.12
N ALA A 15 27.66 26.28 2.71
CA ALA A 15 28.02 26.79 1.38
C ALA A 15 27.55 25.85 0.25
N THR A 16 27.65 24.53 0.43
CA THR A 16 27.17 23.57 -0.58
C THR A 16 25.65 23.58 -0.73
N CYS A 17 24.88 23.69 0.36
CA CYS A 17 23.42 23.81 0.27
C CYS A 17 22.99 25.09 -0.47
N LEU A 18 23.71 26.20 -0.25
CA LEU A 18 23.41 27.50 -0.89
C LEU A 18 23.71 27.51 -2.40
N VAL A 19 24.73 26.76 -2.86
CA VAL A 19 25.01 26.60 -4.29
C VAL A 19 23.95 25.74 -4.98
N PHE A 20 23.44 24.69 -4.32
CA PHE A 20 22.32 23.88 -4.86
C PHE A 20 20.98 24.64 -4.86
N LEU A 21 20.76 25.57 -3.94
CA LEU A 21 19.57 26.43 -3.90
C LEU A 21 19.63 27.60 -4.91
N SER A 22 20.83 28.08 -5.27
CA SER A 22 21.00 29.24 -6.16
C SER A 22 21.21 28.88 -7.63
N ALA A 23 21.71 27.68 -7.92
CA ALA A 23 21.56 27.11 -9.26
C ALA A 23 20.09 26.68 -9.38
N GLY A 24 19.24 27.58 -9.85
CA GLY A 24 17.83 27.34 -10.12
C GLY A 24 17.67 26.20 -11.13
N VAL A 25 17.78 24.97 -10.65
CA VAL A 25 17.36 23.78 -11.36
C VAL A 25 15.85 23.88 -11.38
N THR A 26 15.33 24.61 -12.37
CA THR A 26 13.98 24.41 -12.86
C THR A 26 13.96 22.98 -13.38
N ILE A 27 13.62 22.05 -12.49
CA ILE A 27 13.21 20.73 -12.91
C ILE A 27 12.04 21.01 -13.86
N PRO A 28 12.13 20.63 -15.14
CA PRO A 28 11.00 20.79 -16.02
C PRO A 28 9.86 20.01 -15.37
N THR A 29 8.85 20.73 -14.89
CA THR A 29 7.56 20.16 -14.53
C THR A 29 6.99 19.67 -15.85
N VAL A 30 7.33 18.44 -16.22
CA VAL A 30 6.68 17.73 -17.30
C VAL A 30 5.25 17.57 -16.79
N MET A 31 4.36 18.46 -17.22
CA MET A 31 2.94 18.26 -16.97
C MET A 31 2.58 16.97 -17.70
N ALA A 32 2.21 15.96 -16.92
CA ALA A 32 1.66 14.73 -17.44
C ALA A 32 0.50 15.10 -18.39
N GLN A 33 0.41 14.44 -19.53
CA GLN A 33 -0.68 14.72 -20.47
C GLN A 33 -2.00 14.13 -19.96
N ASN A 34 -1.93 13.04 -19.17
CA ASN A 34 -3.06 12.37 -18.56
C ASN A 34 -2.81 12.11 -17.07
N CYS A 35 -3.85 12.19 -16.24
CA CYS A 35 -3.72 11.92 -14.80
C CYS A 35 -3.25 10.49 -14.47
N SER A 36 -3.47 9.54 -15.38
CA SER A 36 -2.99 8.16 -15.25
C SER A 36 -1.46 8.03 -15.20
N ASP A 37 -0.73 8.99 -15.76
CA ASP A 37 0.74 8.95 -15.81
C ASP A 37 1.36 9.20 -14.41
N HIS A 38 0.60 9.79 -13.48
CA HIS A 38 1.00 9.94 -12.07
C HIS A 38 0.97 8.61 -11.31
N GLY A 39 0.24 7.61 -11.83
CA GLY A 39 0.17 6.27 -11.25
C GLY A 39 -0.37 6.25 -9.82
N ILE A 40 0.47 5.82 -8.87
CA ILE A 40 0.14 5.72 -7.43
C ILE A 40 0.74 6.89 -6.60
N ASP A 41 1.38 7.86 -7.25
CA ASP A 41 1.98 9.01 -6.58
C ASP A 41 0.90 10.07 -6.27
N GLU A 42 0.36 9.98 -5.05
CA GLU A 42 -0.73 10.85 -4.62
C GLU A 42 -0.31 12.33 -4.56
N ASP A 43 0.93 12.61 -4.17
CA ASP A 43 1.43 13.97 -4.03
C ASP A 43 1.63 14.62 -5.41
N ALA A 44 2.17 13.87 -6.38
CA ALA A 44 2.29 14.34 -7.76
C ALA A 44 0.92 14.60 -8.40
N CYS A 45 -0.04 13.74 -8.10
CA CYS A 45 -1.40 13.84 -8.59
C CYS A 45 -2.17 15.02 -8.01
N MET A 46 -2.08 15.26 -6.69
CA MET A 46 -2.68 16.44 -6.07
C MET A 46 -2.00 17.76 -6.47
N ALA A 47 -0.75 17.70 -6.93
CA ALA A 47 -0.05 18.86 -7.47
C ALA A 47 -0.59 19.29 -8.84
N ASP A 48 -1.27 18.40 -9.57
CA ASP A 48 -1.91 18.69 -10.84
C ASP A 48 -3.37 19.13 -10.63
N GLY A 49 -3.67 20.40 -10.93
CA GLY A 49 -5.01 20.98 -10.73
C GLY A 49 -6.11 20.38 -11.61
N ASN A 50 -5.75 19.57 -12.61
CA ASN A 50 -6.71 18.86 -13.45
C ASN A 50 -6.98 17.43 -12.96
N CYS A 51 -6.23 16.92 -11.98
CA CYS A 51 -6.35 15.55 -11.48
C CYS A 51 -7.05 15.50 -10.13
N THR A 52 -7.84 14.44 -9.94
CA THR A 52 -8.42 14.10 -8.64
C THR A 52 -7.90 12.74 -8.22
N VAL A 53 -7.52 12.65 -6.95
CA VAL A 53 -7.17 11.37 -6.33
C VAL A 53 -8.46 10.63 -6.02
N ASN A 54 -8.65 9.51 -6.68
CA ASN A 54 -9.61 8.50 -6.33
C ASN A 54 -8.88 7.26 -5.77
N GLY A 55 -9.61 6.18 -5.52
CA GLY A 55 -8.97 4.92 -5.19
C GLY A 55 -9.96 3.87 -4.72
N THR A 56 -9.42 2.68 -4.46
CA THR A 56 -10.20 1.58 -3.90
C THR A 56 -9.47 0.95 -2.74
N CYS A 57 -10.24 0.49 -1.77
CA CYS A 57 -9.73 -0.22 -0.63
C CYS A 57 -9.62 -1.71 -0.98
N GLN A 58 -8.41 -2.26 -0.97
CA GLN A 58 -8.15 -3.66 -1.30
C GLN A 58 -7.75 -4.48 -0.07
N PRO A 59 -8.09 -5.77 -0.03
CA PRO A 59 -7.64 -6.65 1.05
C PRO A 59 -6.13 -6.87 1.00
N LEU A 60 -5.47 -6.81 2.16
CA LEU A 60 -4.06 -7.16 2.29
C LEU A 60 -3.92 -8.67 2.50
N LEU A 61 -3.55 -9.40 1.44
CA LEU A 61 -3.53 -10.88 1.45
C LEU A 61 -2.63 -11.48 2.53
N THR A 62 -1.64 -10.74 3.03
CA THR A 62 -0.64 -11.23 3.98
C THR A 62 -1.20 -11.57 5.36
N LEU A 63 -2.39 -11.10 5.73
CA LEU A 63 -2.93 -11.31 7.08
C LEU A 63 -3.76 -12.59 7.21
N CYS A 64 -4.32 -13.11 6.12
CA CYS A 64 -5.09 -14.36 6.12
C CYS A 64 -4.25 -15.57 5.67
N VAL A 65 -2.91 -15.54 5.66
CA VAL A 65 -2.08 -16.68 5.19
C VAL A 65 -1.89 -17.75 6.28
N LEU A 66 -2.97 -18.10 6.98
CA LEU A 66 -2.94 -19.12 8.02
C LEU A 66 -3.24 -20.50 7.41
N PRO A 67 -2.43 -21.53 7.70
CA PRO A 67 -2.50 -22.82 7.01
C PRO A 67 -3.70 -23.69 7.43
N THR A 68 -4.51 -23.25 8.40
CA THR A 68 -5.59 -24.06 8.98
C THR A 68 -6.89 -23.27 9.06
N GLN A 69 -7.99 -23.93 8.71
CA GLN A 69 -9.36 -23.39 8.78
C GLN A 69 -9.67 -22.75 10.14
N LEU A 70 -9.31 -23.42 11.24
CA LEU A 70 -9.63 -22.95 12.59
C LEU A 70 -9.02 -21.58 12.91
N LEU A 71 -7.81 -21.30 12.40
CA LEU A 71 -7.14 -20.02 12.57
C LEU A 71 -7.67 -18.96 11.60
N CYS A 72 -8.11 -19.38 10.42
CA CYS A 72 -8.75 -18.50 9.44
C CYS A 72 -10.07 -17.94 9.96
N GLU A 73 -10.94 -18.81 10.47
CA GLU A 73 -12.26 -18.43 10.98
C GLU A 73 -12.20 -17.66 12.31
N LEU A 74 -11.04 -17.66 12.98
CA LEU A 74 -10.83 -16.88 14.19
C LEU A 74 -10.86 -15.37 13.90
N ASP A 75 -10.51 -14.95 12.68
CA ASP A 75 -10.65 -13.59 12.22
C ASP A 75 -11.95 -13.44 11.42
N SER A 76 -12.83 -12.54 11.85
CA SER A 76 -14.10 -12.26 11.17
C SER A 76 -13.91 -11.77 9.73
N SER A 77 -12.73 -11.23 9.43
CA SER A 77 -12.36 -10.62 8.15
C SER A 77 -11.86 -11.66 7.14
N CYS A 78 -11.51 -12.87 7.58
CA CYS A 78 -11.09 -13.94 6.69
C CYS A 78 -12.26 -14.90 6.40
N GLN A 79 -12.16 -15.58 5.26
CA GLN A 79 -13.03 -16.67 4.83
C GLN A 79 -12.15 -17.84 4.41
N TRP A 80 -12.47 -19.00 4.95
CA TRP A 80 -11.86 -20.25 4.50
C TRP A 80 -12.59 -20.77 3.27
N ASP A 81 -11.81 -21.08 2.24
CA ASP A 81 -12.24 -21.77 1.04
C ASP A 81 -11.42 -23.07 0.92
N ALA A 82 -12.08 -24.18 0.60
CA ALA A 82 -11.42 -25.49 0.61
C ALA A 82 -10.34 -25.64 -0.47
N ASP A 83 -10.47 -24.90 -1.58
CA ASP A 83 -9.59 -25.00 -2.74
C ASP A 83 -8.47 -23.96 -2.71
N SER A 84 -8.79 -22.75 -2.25
CA SER A 84 -7.87 -21.60 -2.22
C SER A 84 -7.30 -21.29 -0.82
N GLY A 85 -7.78 -21.99 0.21
CA GLY A 85 -7.35 -21.80 1.59
C GLY A 85 -7.99 -20.57 2.23
N CYS A 86 -7.26 -19.93 3.15
CA CYS A 86 -7.76 -18.76 3.85
C CYS A 86 -7.55 -17.48 3.02
N SER A 87 -8.63 -16.74 2.78
CA SER A 87 -8.64 -15.48 2.01
C SER A 87 -9.40 -14.38 2.76
N VAL A 88 -9.16 -13.11 2.43
CA VAL A 88 -9.90 -11.99 3.04
C VAL A 88 -11.29 -11.87 2.39
N LYS A 89 -12.34 -11.69 3.19
CA LYS A 89 -13.69 -11.38 2.68
C LYS A 89 -13.67 -10.04 1.95
N ASN A 90 -13.77 -10.08 0.62
CA ASN A 90 -13.67 -8.91 -0.25
C ASN A 90 -14.67 -7.79 0.10
N SER A 91 -15.86 -8.17 0.57
CA SER A 91 -16.90 -7.21 1.00
C SER A 91 -16.49 -6.32 2.18
N SER A 92 -15.52 -6.76 2.99
CA SER A 92 -15.08 -6.02 4.18
C SER A 92 -14.26 -4.79 3.83
N CYS A 93 -13.54 -4.80 2.70
CA CYS A 93 -12.72 -3.66 2.27
C CYS A 93 -13.47 -2.75 1.28
N LEU A 94 -14.27 -3.33 0.37
CA LEU A 94 -14.95 -2.58 -0.71
C LEU A 94 -15.92 -1.48 -0.22
N SER A 95 -16.45 -1.61 0.99
CA SER A 95 -17.41 -0.64 1.56
C SER A 95 -16.76 0.45 2.41
N LEU A 96 -15.45 0.36 2.65
CA LEU A 96 -14.73 1.31 3.50
C LEU A 96 -14.39 2.57 2.72
N ASN A 97 -14.63 3.73 3.34
CA ASN A 97 -14.15 4.99 2.82
C ASN A 97 -12.64 5.11 3.00
N ARG A 98 -11.99 6.06 2.33
CA ARG A 98 -10.52 6.25 2.37
C ARG A 98 -9.96 6.28 3.80
N THR A 99 -10.61 7.02 4.69
CA THR A 99 -10.17 7.16 6.10
C THR A 99 -10.28 5.85 6.87
N ASP A 100 -11.38 5.11 6.69
CA ASP A 100 -11.61 3.85 7.39
C ASP A 100 -10.71 2.73 6.85
N CYS A 101 -10.44 2.76 5.54
CA CYS A 101 -9.50 1.86 4.91
C CYS A 101 -8.09 2.00 5.51
N GLY A 102 -7.63 3.24 5.74
CA GLY A 102 -6.32 3.51 6.36
C GLY A 102 -6.24 3.15 7.84
N ALA A 103 -7.38 3.04 8.53
CA ALA A 103 -7.45 2.58 9.91
C ALA A 103 -7.52 1.05 10.03
N SER A 104 -7.96 0.37 8.96
CA SER A 104 -8.03 -1.08 8.91
C SER A 104 -6.65 -1.71 8.77
N LEU A 105 -6.35 -2.72 9.59
CA LEU A 105 -5.11 -3.49 9.45
C LEU A 105 -5.18 -4.46 8.27
N VAL A 106 -6.39 -4.91 7.91
CA VAL A 106 -6.63 -5.95 6.90
C VAL A 106 -6.86 -5.41 5.49
N CYS A 107 -6.98 -4.08 5.35
CA CYS A 107 -7.19 -3.44 4.07
C CYS A 107 -6.09 -2.40 3.81
N PHE A 108 -5.83 -2.16 2.53
CA PHE A 108 -4.88 -1.16 2.07
C PHE A 108 -5.55 -0.29 1.01
N TRP A 109 -5.42 1.02 1.18
CA TRP A 109 -5.91 1.99 0.21
C TRP A 109 -4.96 2.06 -0.99
N MET A 110 -5.46 1.72 -2.18
CA MET A 110 -4.72 1.93 -3.42
C MET A 110 -5.21 3.22 -4.08
N PRO A 111 -4.41 4.30 -4.05
CA PRO A 111 -4.77 5.53 -4.74
C PRO A 111 -4.72 5.30 -6.27
N SER A 112 -5.62 5.96 -6.97
CA SER A 112 -5.64 6.06 -8.43
C SER A 112 -5.91 7.50 -8.83
N CYS A 113 -5.26 7.96 -9.90
CA CYS A 113 -5.41 9.32 -10.38
C CYS A 113 -6.29 9.38 -11.61
N GLU A 114 -7.35 10.17 -11.52
CA GLU A 114 -8.37 10.32 -12.55
C GLU A 114 -8.54 11.79 -12.93
N ASP A 115 -8.94 12.05 -14.17
CA ASP A 115 -9.16 13.41 -14.67
C ASP A 115 -10.41 14.03 -14.01
N SER A 116 -10.26 15.18 -13.38
CA SER A 116 -11.33 15.85 -12.59
C SER A 116 -12.52 16.32 -13.41
N ASN A 117 -12.35 16.45 -14.73
CA ASN A 117 -13.37 16.98 -15.65
C ASN A 117 -14.14 15.90 -16.41
N VAL A 118 -13.88 14.61 -16.17
CA VAL A 118 -14.69 13.54 -16.75
C VAL A 118 -15.86 13.25 -15.80
N THR A 119 -16.68 14.27 -15.55
CA THR A 119 -17.99 14.08 -14.93
C THR A 119 -18.88 13.36 -15.94
N ASP A 120 -19.03 12.05 -15.75
CA ASP A 120 -20.11 11.23 -16.25
C ASP A 120 -20.46 11.39 -17.74
N SER A 121 -19.60 10.83 -18.59
CA SER A 121 -20.06 10.20 -19.84
C SER A 121 -19.45 8.83 -20.02
N THR A 122 -19.28 8.10 -18.92
CA THR A 122 -19.17 6.64 -18.97
C THR A 122 -20.58 6.10 -19.18
N THR A 123 -21.05 6.20 -20.42
CA THR A 123 -22.06 5.27 -20.94
C THR A 123 -21.49 3.89 -20.67
N THR A 124 -22.09 3.17 -19.74
CA THR A 124 -21.87 1.74 -19.51
C THR A 124 -22.16 1.02 -20.82
N THR A 125 -21.19 0.97 -21.72
CA THR A 125 -21.17 0.01 -22.82
C THR A 125 -20.94 -1.31 -22.13
N ALA A 126 -22.04 -1.95 -21.73
CA ALA A 126 -22.04 -3.31 -21.24
C ALA A 126 -21.15 -4.11 -22.19
N MET A 127 -20.01 -4.60 -21.70
CA MET A 127 -19.30 -5.64 -22.41
C MET A 127 -20.31 -6.77 -22.61
N PRO A 128 -20.60 -7.21 -23.85
CA PRO A 128 -21.39 -8.40 -24.03
C PRO A 128 -20.64 -9.54 -23.35
N SER A 129 -21.23 -10.06 -22.29
CA SER A 129 -20.87 -11.35 -21.72
C SER A 129 -20.71 -12.34 -22.87
N SER A 130 -19.49 -12.77 -23.14
CA SER A 130 -19.25 -13.92 -24.01
C SER A 130 -19.82 -15.14 -23.30
N THR A 131 -21.08 -15.41 -23.61
CA THR A 131 -21.67 -16.74 -23.57
C THR A 131 -20.78 -17.65 -24.42
N ALA A 132 -19.87 -18.37 -23.76
CA ALA A 132 -19.33 -19.61 -24.30
C ALA A 132 -20.25 -20.75 -23.84
N ASP A 133 -20.64 -21.56 -24.81
CA ASP A 133 -21.69 -22.58 -24.74
C ASP A 133 -21.58 -23.57 -23.56
N PRO A 134 -22.75 -24.09 -23.10
CA PRO A 134 -22.81 -25.22 -22.20
C PRO A 134 -22.39 -26.50 -22.94
N VAL A 135 -21.34 -27.17 -22.44
CA VAL A 135 -21.07 -28.56 -22.80
C VAL A 135 -22.19 -29.42 -22.23
N ALA A 136 -22.99 -29.97 -23.12
CA ALA A 136 -23.94 -31.04 -22.84
C ALA A 136 -23.20 -32.26 -22.28
N VAL A 137 -23.42 -32.57 -21.01
CA VAL A 137 -23.32 -33.94 -20.50
C VAL A 137 -24.68 -34.30 -19.98
N GLY A 138 -25.41 -35.06 -20.79
CA GLY A 138 -26.65 -35.70 -20.36
C GLY A 138 -26.34 -36.71 -19.27
N ASN A 139 -27.06 -36.61 -18.16
CA ASN A 139 -27.29 -37.75 -17.31
C ASN A 139 -28.75 -37.71 -16.85
N SER A 140 -29.54 -38.60 -17.46
CA SER A 140 -30.93 -38.86 -17.16
C SER A 140 -31.04 -39.42 -15.74
N GLY A 141 -31.79 -38.75 -14.88
CA GLY A 141 -32.21 -39.27 -13.58
C GLY A 141 -33.65 -38.82 -13.31
N PRO A 142 -34.61 -39.73 -13.11
CA PRO A 142 -36.03 -39.39 -13.01
C PRO A 142 -36.41 -38.93 -11.59
N SER A 143 -37.37 -38.00 -11.58
CA SER A 143 -38.48 -37.84 -10.62
C SER A 143 -38.19 -37.75 -9.12
N ASP A 144 -38.69 -36.71 -8.46
CA ASP A 144 -40.04 -36.79 -7.88
C ASP A 144 -40.48 -35.41 -7.38
N ASP A 145 -41.63 -35.00 -7.88
CA ASP A 145 -42.49 -33.98 -7.28
C ASP A 145 -42.76 -34.32 -5.82
N ASN A 146 -42.68 -33.33 -4.93
CA ASN A 146 -43.56 -33.24 -3.78
C ASN A 146 -43.69 -31.76 -3.40
N ASP A 147 -44.74 -31.16 -3.94
CA ASP A 147 -45.56 -30.22 -3.20
C ASP A 147 -45.87 -30.82 -1.82
N ASP A 148 -45.51 -30.14 -0.74
CA ASP A 148 -46.38 -30.16 0.42
C ASP A 148 -46.45 -28.79 1.08
N ASN A 149 -47.70 -28.38 1.22
CA ASN A 149 -48.18 -27.09 1.64
C ASN A 149 -48.78 -27.37 3.02
N GLY A 150 -48.11 -27.00 4.10
CA GLY A 150 -48.57 -27.44 5.41
C GLY A 150 -47.90 -26.81 6.62
N ASP A 151 -48.62 -25.85 7.17
CA ASP A 151 -49.10 -25.90 8.55
C ASP A 151 -48.40 -25.07 9.63
N ASP A 152 -49.28 -24.40 10.36
CA ASP A 152 -49.11 -23.60 11.54
C ASP A 152 -48.50 -24.40 12.71
N GLY A 153 -47.71 -23.76 13.57
CA GLY A 153 -47.32 -24.43 14.81
C GLY A 153 -46.27 -23.76 15.68
N ASN A 154 -46.67 -22.68 16.35
CA ASN A 154 -46.36 -22.38 17.75
C ASN A 154 -45.71 -23.52 18.55
N VAL A 155 -44.47 -23.35 19.06
CA VAL A 155 -44.08 -23.69 20.45
C VAL A 155 -42.88 -22.82 20.85
N GLY A 156 -43.11 -21.88 21.78
CA GLY A 156 -42.04 -21.21 22.50
C GLY A 156 -41.27 -22.19 23.38
N ASN A 157 -39.95 -22.20 23.26
CA ASN A 157 -39.06 -22.85 24.23
C ASN A 157 -38.04 -21.83 24.71
N ALA A 158 -38.37 -21.18 25.82
CA ALA A 158 -37.48 -20.26 26.51
C ALA A 158 -36.32 -21.06 27.12
N THR A 159 -35.13 -20.95 26.51
CA THR A 159 -33.88 -21.43 27.08
C THR A 159 -33.41 -20.44 28.15
N PRO A 160 -33.07 -20.88 29.38
CA PRO A 160 -32.56 -19.99 30.42
C PRO A 160 -31.18 -19.43 30.02
N PRO A 161 -30.86 -18.19 30.45
CA PRO A 161 -29.58 -17.55 30.14
C PRO A 161 -28.42 -18.29 30.81
N PRO A 162 -27.31 -18.54 30.11
CA PRO A 162 -26.10 -19.08 30.72
C PRO A 162 -25.43 -18.05 31.65
N ASP A 163 -24.94 -18.57 32.77
CA ASP A 163 -24.22 -17.90 33.85
C ASP A 163 -23.09 -16.98 33.36
N ALA A 164 -23.02 -15.80 33.97
CA ALA A 164 -21.96 -14.81 33.77
C ALA A 164 -20.62 -15.35 34.29
N THR A 165 -19.84 -15.95 33.39
CA THR A 165 -18.45 -16.31 33.65
C THR A 165 -17.61 -15.03 33.65
N SER A 166 -17.02 -14.71 34.80
CA SER A 166 -16.16 -13.55 34.99
C SER A 166 -15.00 -13.54 34.00
N ALA A 167 -14.88 -12.44 33.25
CA ALA A 167 -13.81 -12.24 32.27
C ALA A 167 -12.43 -12.22 32.96
N PRO A 168 -11.40 -12.83 32.36
CA PRO A 168 -10.04 -12.75 32.85
C PRO A 168 -9.50 -11.32 32.72
N ASP A 169 -8.85 -10.87 33.78
CA ASP A 169 -8.18 -9.59 33.96
C ASP A 169 -7.19 -9.35 32.81
N ASN A 170 -7.47 -8.32 31.99
CA ASN A 170 -6.62 -7.94 30.88
C ASN A 170 -5.32 -7.36 31.44
N THR A 171 -4.26 -8.15 31.39
CA THR A 171 -2.91 -7.66 31.66
C THR A 171 -2.53 -6.66 30.56
N ASP A 172 -2.48 -5.38 30.92
CA ASP A 172 -1.98 -4.27 30.10
C ASP A 172 -0.61 -4.60 29.48
N ARG A 173 -0.61 -5.10 28.25
CA ARG A 173 0.59 -5.16 27.42
C ARG A 173 0.76 -3.79 26.78
N SER A 174 1.59 -2.95 27.40
CA SER A 174 2.03 -1.67 26.84
C SER A 174 2.59 -1.88 25.43
N THR A 175 1.82 -1.46 24.43
CA THR A 175 2.17 -1.46 23.01
C THR A 175 3.35 -0.51 22.80
N GLY A 176 4.57 -1.06 22.86
CA GLY A 176 5.79 -0.31 22.54
C GLY A 176 5.79 0.07 21.07
N SER A 177 5.72 1.38 20.80
CA SER A 177 5.71 1.92 19.45
C SER A 177 6.98 1.53 18.68
N ASN A 178 6.83 0.81 17.57
CA ASN A 178 7.93 0.34 16.70
C ASN A 178 8.60 1.47 15.89
N ALA A 179 8.48 2.73 16.33
CA ALA A 179 9.06 3.89 15.69
C ALA A 179 10.60 3.85 15.63
N GLY A 180 11.26 3.09 16.52
CA GLY A 180 12.71 2.99 16.58
C GLY A 180 13.38 2.34 15.36
N ALA A 181 12.72 1.38 14.70
CA ALA A 181 13.32 0.63 13.60
C ALA A 181 13.34 1.42 12.28
N ILE A 182 12.32 2.25 12.04
CA ILE A 182 12.21 3.05 10.81
C ILE A 182 13.17 4.24 10.84
N ALA A 183 13.40 4.83 12.03
CA ALA A 183 14.35 5.93 12.20
C ALA A 183 15.82 5.52 11.93
N GLY A 184 16.17 4.24 12.13
CA GLY A 184 17.54 3.75 11.93
C GLY A 184 17.98 3.69 10.46
N GLY A 185 17.06 3.39 9.54
CA GLY A 185 17.37 3.21 8.12
C GLY A 185 17.82 4.49 7.42
N VAL A 186 17.16 5.61 7.70
CA VAL A 186 17.44 6.90 7.05
C VAL A 186 18.82 7.43 7.42
N VAL A 187 19.21 7.30 8.69
CA VAL A 187 20.53 7.75 9.16
C VAL A 187 21.65 6.93 8.52
N GLY A 188 21.46 5.62 8.37
CA GLY A 188 22.41 4.74 7.68
C GLY A 188 22.59 5.11 6.20
N ALA A 189 21.48 5.36 5.48
CA ALA A 189 21.52 5.74 4.07
C ALA A 189 22.23 7.08 3.83
N LEU A 190 21.99 8.09 4.69
CA LEU A 190 22.63 9.40 4.57
C LEU A 190 24.15 9.34 4.78
N ILE A 191 24.62 8.53 5.72
CA ILE A 191 26.06 8.34 5.95
C ILE A 191 26.72 7.65 4.75
N LEU A 192 26.08 6.59 4.21
CA LEU A 192 26.60 5.88 3.04
C LEU A 192 26.68 6.81 1.82
N LEU A 193 25.62 7.59 1.57
CA LEU A 193 25.55 8.53 0.46
C LEU A 193 26.65 9.59 0.55
N ALA A 194 26.88 10.15 1.75
CA ALA A 194 27.95 11.12 1.98
C ALA A 194 29.34 10.54 1.66
N LEU A 195 29.61 9.30 2.04
CA LEU A 195 30.88 8.62 1.71
C LEU A 195 31.05 8.41 0.20
N VAL A 196 29.99 8.03 -0.51
CA VAL A 196 30.02 7.87 -1.97
C VAL A 196 30.35 9.19 -2.66
N VAL A 197 29.71 10.30 -2.26
CA VAL A 197 29.96 11.63 -2.82
C VAL A 197 31.41 12.06 -2.57
N VAL A 198 31.93 11.88 -1.35
CA VAL A 198 33.33 12.20 -1.03
C VAL A 198 34.30 11.35 -1.87
N ALA A 199 34.04 10.05 -2.01
CA ALA A 199 34.86 9.16 -2.83
C ALA A 199 34.90 9.62 -4.30
N VAL A 200 33.74 9.94 -4.89
CA VAL A 200 33.64 10.44 -6.27
C VAL A 200 34.40 11.76 -6.45
N VAL A 201 34.28 12.69 -5.50
CA VAL A 201 34.99 13.98 -5.55
C VAL A 201 36.51 13.78 -5.47
N LEU A 202 36.98 12.89 -4.60
CA LEU A 202 38.41 12.59 -4.49
C LEU A 202 38.96 11.92 -5.76
N LEU A 203 38.20 11.00 -6.37
CA LEU A 203 38.57 10.38 -7.64
C LEU A 203 38.63 11.39 -8.79
N ARG A 204 37.65 12.31 -8.88
CA ARG A 204 37.66 13.39 -9.89
C ARG A 204 38.83 14.34 -9.71
N ARG A 205 39.15 14.74 -8.47
CA ARG A 205 40.32 15.58 -8.19
C ARG A 205 41.63 14.88 -8.54
N LYS A 206 41.70 13.55 -8.42
CA LYS A 206 42.89 12.78 -8.80
C LYS A 206 43.06 12.71 -10.32
N GLN A 207 41.98 12.54 -11.08
CA GLN A 207 42.04 12.51 -12.55
C GLN A 207 42.57 13.81 -13.15
N GLN A 208 42.18 14.97 -12.59
CA GLN A 208 42.68 16.27 -13.05
C GLN A 208 44.21 16.41 -12.93
N ARG A 209 44.85 15.73 -11.96
CA ARG A 209 46.31 15.77 -11.80
C ARG A 209 47.05 14.85 -12.76
N GLN A 210 46.37 13.88 -13.36
CA GLN A 210 47.01 12.94 -14.29
C GLN A 210 47.08 13.50 -15.71
N SER A 211 46.17 14.40 -16.08
CA SER A 211 46.20 15.08 -17.38
C SER A 211 47.41 15.99 -17.58
N ASP A 212 48.03 16.49 -16.51
CA ASP A 212 49.21 17.36 -16.60
C ASP A 212 50.54 16.58 -16.70
N ALA A 213 50.56 15.29 -16.33
CA ALA A 213 51.77 14.47 -16.36
C ALA A 213 52.09 13.87 -17.74
N ASP A 214 51.11 13.84 -18.65
CA ASP A 214 51.26 13.28 -20.01
C ASP A 214 51.66 14.37 -21.04
N VAL A 215 51.57 15.66 -20.67
CA VAL A 215 51.94 16.78 -21.55
C VAL A 215 53.45 17.06 -21.55
N GLN A 216 54.22 16.51 -20.60
CA GLN A 216 55.67 16.69 -20.54
C GLN A 216 56.49 15.65 -21.35
N GLN A 217 55.84 14.75 -22.10
CA GLN A 217 56.55 13.71 -22.87
C GLN A 217 56.53 13.89 -24.40
N ILE A 218 56.16 15.06 -24.92
CA ILE A 218 56.26 15.43 -26.35
C ILE A 218 57.26 16.56 -26.55
#